data_AF-A0A819GKS5-F1
#
_entry.id   AF-A0A819GKS5-F1
#
_cell.length_a   1.000
_cell.length_b   1.000
_cell.length_c   1.000
_cell.angle_alpha   90.00
_cell.angle_beta   90.00
_cell.angle_gamma   90.00
#
_symmetry.space_group_name_H-M   'P 1'
#
loop_
_entity.id
_entity.type
_entity.pdbx_description
1 polymer ?
#
loop_
_entity_poly.entity_id
_entity_poly.type
_entity_poly.pdbx_seq_one_letter_code
_entity_poly.pdbx_strand_id
1 'polypeptide(L)'
;MFGMPNVGADICGFRDDTNEELCTRWMQLGAFYPFMRNHNGAQKDQDPAVFSWTSQQIMKQALIMRYSLAPFWYTLHYRAAIASETLVQPLHFEFSNDNKTLGIDRQFLIGRAILVSPNLVSINNTTMVHAYIPEDVWYEFPSGVKVKVVGVFVDLDTPLEKINIHVRGGFIIPMQIPGTNLMIGRGNPFTLLVAQSALGNATGNLFWDDGDSIDSIETKSYNYFEFLLISILVVYGLDMDMLAQLSQTIEWTTTID
;
A
#
# COMPACT_ATOMS: atom_id res chain seq x y z
N MET A 1 -3.33 -3.02 -17.64
CA MET A 1 -3.36 -3.75 -18.93
C MET A 1 -3.66 -2.81 -20.10
N PHE A 2 -4.80 -2.12 -20.12
CA PHE A 2 -5.21 -1.27 -21.25
C PHE A 2 -4.70 0.18 -21.21
N GLY A 3 -3.66 0.49 -20.42
CA GLY A 3 -3.14 1.86 -20.30
C GLY A 3 -4.08 2.88 -19.62
N MET A 4 -5.10 2.42 -18.90
CA MET A 4 -6.03 3.26 -18.15
C MET A 4 -5.88 2.99 -16.64
N PRO A 5 -4.88 3.58 -15.96
CA PRO A 5 -4.57 3.23 -14.57
C PRO A 5 -5.52 3.88 -13.56
N ASN A 6 -6.10 5.04 -13.86
CA ASN A 6 -6.99 5.75 -12.95
C ASN A 6 -8.43 5.26 -13.07
N VAL A 7 -8.70 4.06 -12.54
CA VAL A 7 -9.98 3.36 -12.67
C VAL A 7 -10.48 2.87 -11.30
N GLY A 8 -11.79 2.66 -11.21
CA GLY A 8 -12.47 2.11 -10.05
C GLY A 8 -13.97 1.97 -10.31
N ALA A 9 -14.63 1.15 -9.50
CA ALA A 9 -16.09 1.00 -9.54
C ALA A 9 -16.77 1.99 -8.59
N ASP A 10 -18.05 2.27 -8.82
CA ASP A 10 -18.88 3.02 -7.87
C ASP A 10 -19.04 2.21 -6.58
N ILE A 11 -18.39 2.68 -5.52
CA ILE A 11 -18.34 2.01 -4.23
C ILE A 11 -19.73 1.97 -3.61
N CYS A 12 -20.05 0.83 -3.00
CA CYS A 12 -21.36 0.45 -2.47
C CYS A 12 -22.43 0.12 -3.52
N GLY A 13 -22.12 0.34 -4.80
CA GLY A 13 -23.00 0.03 -5.93
C GLY A 13 -23.73 1.27 -6.44
N PHE A 14 -23.91 1.37 -7.75
CA PHE A 14 -24.66 2.47 -8.38
C PHE A 14 -26.17 2.18 -8.49
N ARG A 15 -26.53 0.91 -8.65
CA ARG A 15 -27.92 0.45 -8.76
C ARG A 15 -28.29 -0.32 -7.51
N ASP A 16 -29.59 -0.30 -7.22
CA ASP A 16 -30.23 -0.98 -6.10
C ASP A 16 -29.77 -0.46 -4.71
N ASP A 17 -30.58 -0.74 -3.69
CA ASP A 17 -30.23 -0.37 -2.32
C ASP A 17 -29.06 -1.26 -1.85
N THR A 18 -27.96 -0.63 -1.42
CA THR A 18 -26.88 -1.35 -0.73
C THR A 18 -27.33 -1.83 0.65
N ASN A 19 -26.52 -2.69 1.28
CA ASN A 19 -26.67 -3.00 2.70
C ASN A 19 -25.39 -2.62 3.46
N GLU A 20 -25.51 -2.50 4.78
CA GLU A 20 -24.43 -1.99 5.61
C GLU A 20 -23.16 -2.86 5.57
N GLU A 21 -23.30 -4.19 5.62
CA GLU A 21 -22.15 -5.11 5.54
C GLU A 21 -21.46 -4.99 4.18
N LEU A 22 -22.23 -5.03 3.09
CA LEU A 22 -21.73 -4.86 1.73
C LEU A 22 -21.00 -3.53 1.57
N CYS A 23 -21.61 -2.41 1.96
CA CYS A 23 -20.99 -1.10 1.80
C CYS A 23 -19.75 -0.95 2.71
N THR A 24 -19.73 -1.56 3.89
CA THR A 24 -18.54 -1.60 4.76
C THR A 24 -17.39 -2.35 4.10
N ARG A 25 -17.63 -3.55 3.57
CA ARG A 25 -16.63 -4.34 2.83
C ARG A 25 -16.18 -3.64 1.54
N TRP A 26 -17.11 -3.00 0.83
CA TRP A 26 -16.79 -2.29 -0.40
C TRP A 26 -16.01 -1.00 -0.12
N MET A 27 -16.26 -0.28 0.97
CA MET A 27 -15.42 0.85 1.36
C MET A 27 -14.00 0.40 1.73
N GLN A 28 -13.84 -0.75 2.40
CA GLN A 28 -12.52 -1.34 2.66
C GLN A 28 -11.78 -1.67 1.36
N LEU A 29 -12.44 -2.35 0.41
CA LEU A 29 -11.86 -2.67 -0.90
C LEU A 29 -11.60 -1.41 -1.74
N GLY A 30 -12.59 -0.55 -1.85
CA GLY A 30 -12.60 0.63 -2.72
C GLY A 30 -11.60 1.70 -2.30
N ALA A 31 -11.20 1.72 -1.01
CA ALA A 31 -10.06 2.51 -0.54
C ALA A 31 -8.76 2.21 -1.31
N PHE A 32 -8.68 1.04 -1.95
CA PHE A 32 -7.55 0.58 -2.76
C PHE A 32 -7.77 0.69 -4.28
N TYR A 33 -8.86 1.31 -4.75
CA TYR A 33 -9.01 1.67 -6.15
C TYR A 33 -8.19 2.92 -6.49
N PRO A 34 -7.47 2.98 -7.63
CA PRO A 34 -6.84 4.22 -8.08
C PRO A 34 -7.82 5.38 -8.11
N PHE A 35 -8.98 5.19 -8.74
CA PHE A 35 -10.11 6.10 -8.68
C PHE A 35 -11.13 5.62 -7.63
N MET A 36 -11.15 6.27 -6.46
CA MET A 36 -12.09 5.94 -5.38
C MET A 36 -13.27 6.92 -5.40
N ARG A 37 -14.47 6.41 -5.67
CA ARG A 37 -15.71 7.19 -5.62
C ARG A 37 -16.87 6.34 -5.11
N ASN A 38 -17.61 6.86 -4.12
CA ASN A 38 -18.96 6.41 -3.83
C ASN A 38 -19.93 7.24 -4.67
N HIS A 39 -20.78 6.59 -5.45
CA HIS A 39 -21.76 7.25 -6.32
C HIS A 39 -23.01 6.40 -6.41
N ASN A 40 -24.17 7.07 -6.44
CA ASN A 40 -25.48 6.44 -6.32
C ASN A 40 -26.46 7.01 -7.37
N GLY A 41 -27.36 6.18 -7.88
CA GLY A 41 -28.29 6.49 -8.97
C GLY A 41 -29.67 7.02 -8.56
N ALA A 42 -29.83 7.50 -7.32
CA ALA A 42 -31.08 7.93 -6.64
C ALA A 42 -31.80 6.86 -5.77
N GLN A 43 -31.07 5.86 -5.31
CA GLN A 43 -31.49 4.91 -4.26
C GLN A 43 -31.38 5.55 -2.87
N LYS A 44 -31.64 4.78 -1.79
CA LYS A 44 -31.35 5.24 -0.43
C LYS A 44 -29.93 5.76 -0.31
N ASP A 45 -29.75 6.77 0.53
CA ASP A 45 -28.43 7.34 0.79
C ASP A 45 -27.48 6.24 1.27
N GLN A 46 -26.23 6.30 0.77
CA GLN A 46 -25.19 5.32 1.03
C GLN A 46 -23.82 5.97 1.25
N ASP A 47 -23.77 7.28 1.49
CA ASP A 47 -22.54 7.92 1.93
C ASP A 47 -22.16 7.40 3.33
N PRO A 48 -20.88 7.41 3.71
CA PRO A 48 -20.45 6.79 4.95
C PRO A 48 -21.22 7.23 6.21
N ALA A 49 -21.72 8.46 6.26
CA ALA A 49 -22.34 9.03 7.46
C ALA A 49 -23.74 8.47 7.77
N VAL A 50 -24.37 7.74 6.84
CA VAL A 50 -25.73 7.20 7.01
C VAL A 50 -25.77 5.85 7.74
N PHE A 51 -24.63 5.16 7.81
CA PHE A 51 -24.54 3.82 8.43
C PHE A 51 -24.36 3.90 9.94
N SER A 52 -24.40 2.76 10.62
CA SER A 52 -24.15 2.70 12.07
C SER A 52 -22.78 3.29 12.44
N TRP A 53 -22.65 3.75 13.69
CA TRP A 53 -21.39 4.27 14.21
C TRP A 53 -20.22 3.28 14.04
N THR A 54 -20.48 1.98 14.22
CA THR A 54 -19.47 0.92 14.02
C THR A 54 -18.96 0.91 12.58
N SER A 55 -19.86 0.86 11.60
CA SER A 55 -19.49 0.86 10.18
C SER A 55 -18.82 2.17 9.76
N GLN A 56 -19.26 3.31 10.29
CA GLN A 56 -18.59 4.60 10.11
C GLN A 56 -17.12 4.56 10.55
N GLN A 57 -16.80 3.96 11.71
CA GLN A 57 -15.42 3.86 12.16
C GLN A 57 -14.58 2.97 11.23
N ILE A 58 -15.14 1.86 10.76
CA ILE A 58 -14.45 0.95 9.82
C ILE A 58 -14.19 1.63 8.48
N MET A 59 -15.20 2.30 7.91
CA MET A 59 -15.08 3.06 6.67
C MET A 59 -14.09 4.22 6.80
N LYS A 60 -14.10 4.92 7.95
CA LYS A 60 -13.13 5.97 8.27
C LYS A 60 -11.72 5.42 8.32
N GLN A 61 -11.49 4.24 8.91
CA GLN A 61 -10.17 3.63 8.96
C GLN A 61 -9.66 3.26 7.56
N ALA A 62 -10.54 2.79 6.67
CA ALA A 62 -10.18 2.55 5.27
C ALA A 62 -9.77 3.84 4.54
N LEU A 63 -10.48 4.95 4.78
CA LEU A 63 -10.12 6.27 4.24
C LEU A 63 -8.80 6.79 4.81
N ILE A 64 -8.58 6.69 6.13
CA ILE A 64 -7.31 7.07 6.79
C ILE A 64 -6.15 6.32 6.14
N MET A 65 -6.28 5.00 5.95
CA MET A 65 -5.26 4.19 5.28
C MET A 65 -4.96 4.67 3.86
N ARG A 66 -6.00 4.94 3.07
CA ARG A 66 -5.83 5.49 1.72
C ARG A 66 -5.08 6.83 1.72
N TYR A 67 -5.49 7.76 2.57
CA TYR A 67 -4.86 9.08 2.66
C TYR A 67 -3.41 8.98 3.16
N SER A 68 -3.12 8.04 4.06
CA SER A 68 -1.74 7.75 4.46
C SER A 68 -0.87 7.24 3.31
N LEU A 69 -1.45 6.52 2.36
CA LEU A 69 -0.79 6.04 1.16
C LEU A 69 -0.78 7.06 0.00
N ALA A 70 -1.29 8.28 0.18
CA ALA A 70 -1.35 9.27 -0.90
C ALA A 70 0.01 9.53 -1.60
N PRO A 71 1.15 9.66 -0.88
CA PRO A 71 2.46 9.82 -1.54
C PRO A 71 2.84 8.60 -2.39
N PHE A 72 2.52 7.39 -1.92
CA PHE A 72 2.76 6.16 -2.65
C PHE A 72 1.90 6.06 -3.91
N TRP A 73 0.59 6.33 -3.81
CA TRP A 73 -0.31 6.38 -4.97
C TRP A 73 0.17 7.39 -6.02
N TYR A 74 0.56 8.58 -5.58
CA TYR A 74 1.03 9.63 -6.47
C TYR A 74 2.33 9.24 -7.18
N THR A 75 3.25 8.59 -6.46
CA THR A 75 4.48 8.05 -7.05
C THR A 75 4.19 6.95 -8.07
N LEU A 76 3.19 6.09 -7.83
CA LEU A 76 2.78 5.09 -8.83
C LEU A 76 2.15 5.75 -10.07
N HIS A 77 1.36 6.82 -9.91
CA HIS A 77 0.86 7.62 -11.05
C HIS A 77 2.00 8.21 -11.87
N TYR A 78 3.03 8.77 -11.23
CA TYR A 78 4.24 9.24 -11.91
C TYR A 78 4.90 8.11 -12.71
N ARG A 79 5.14 6.94 -12.09
CA ARG A 79 5.76 5.79 -12.77
C ARG A 79 4.91 5.26 -13.93
N ALA A 80 3.59 5.29 -13.81
CA ALA A 80 2.69 4.96 -14.91
C ALA A 80 2.85 5.93 -16.09
N ALA A 81 2.97 7.24 -15.81
CA ALA A 81 3.13 8.26 -16.83
C ALA A 81 4.48 8.14 -17.58
N ILE A 82 5.58 7.93 -16.86
CA ILE A 82 6.93 7.96 -17.46
C ILE A 82 7.44 6.59 -17.93
N ALA A 83 6.93 5.50 -17.37
CA ALA A 83 7.46 4.14 -17.60
C ALA A 83 6.37 3.12 -17.95
N SER A 84 5.12 3.55 -18.16
CA SER A 84 3.98 2.69 -18.50
C SER A 84 3.75 1.56 -17.47
N GLU A 85 4.13 1.79 -16.22
CA GLU A 85 3.86 0.86 -15.13
C GLU A 85 2.38 0.84 -14.75
N THR A 86 1.94 -0.25 -14.13
CA THR A 86 0.59 -0.40 -13.59
C THR A 86 0.51 0.02 -12.13
N LEU A 87 -0.55 0.74 -11.76
CA LEU A 87 -0.85 1.06 -10.36
C LEU A 87 -1.37 -0.13 -9.60
N VAL A 88 -2.41 -0.77 -10.16
CA VAL A 88 -3.00 -2.01 -9.65
C VAL A 88 -2.75 -3.10 -10.67
N GLN A 89 -2.30 -4.26 -10.21
CA GLN A 89 -1.94 -5.37 -11.09
C GLN A 89 -2.29 -6.75 -10.49
N PRO A 90 -2.60 -7.74 -11.35
CA PRO A 90 -2.77 -9.11 -10.89
C PRO A 90 -1.44 -9.65 -10.38
N LEU A 91 -1.50 -10.62 -9.45
CA LEU A 91 -0.31 -11.22 -8.84
C LEU A 91 0.63 -11.80 -9.91
N HIS A 92 0.08 -12.37 -10.99
CA HIS A 92 0.88 -12.98 -12.05
C HIS A 92 1.81 -12.02 -12.80
N PHE A 93 1.57 -10.70 -12.77
CA PHE A 93 2.49 -9.74 -13.39
C PHE A 93 3.82 -9.67 -12.65
N GLU A 94 3.80 -9.83 -11.32
CA GLU A 94 5.00 -9.84 -10.48
C GLU A 94 5.56 -11.24 -10.26
N PHE A 95 4.70 -12.25 -10.24
CA PHE A 95 5.03 -13.65 -9.95
C PHE A 95 4.77 -14.55 -11.16
N SER A 96 5.29 -14.17 -12.33
CA SER A 96 5.00 -14.84 -13.60
C SER A 96 5.48 -16.29 -13.69
N ASN A 97 6.49 -16.67 -12.91
CA ASN A 97 6.98 -18.05 -12.81
C ASN A 97 6.11 -18.94 -11.91
N ASP A 98 5.16 -18.37 -11.17
CA ASP A 98 4.24 -19.11 -10.32
C ASP A 98 2.90 -19.32 -11.03
N ASN A 99 2.70 -20.51 -11.58
CA ASN A 99 1.49 -20.85 -12.31
C ASN A 99 0.20 -20.75 -11.46
N LYS A 100 0.29 -20.79 -10.12
CA LYS A 100 -0.88 -20.66 -9.26
C LYS A 100 -1.49 -19.27 -9.32
N THR A 101 -0.72 -18.23 -9.69
CA THR A 101 -1.22 -16.85 -9.73
C THR A 101 -2.01 -16.54 -11.00
N LEU A 102 -1.98 -17.41 -12.03
CA LEU A 102 -2.65 -17.17 -13.31
C LEU A 102 -4.17 -17.00 -13.17
N GLY A 103 -4.80 -17.79 -12.30
CA GLY A 103 -6.24 -17.80 -12.10
C GLY A 103 -6.73 -16.89 -10.97
N ILE A 104 -5.85 -16.10 -10.34
CA ILE A 104 -6.20 -15.29 -9.19
C ILE A 104 -6.68 -13.91 -9.63
N ASP A 105 -7.97 -13.65 -9.44
CA ASP A 105 -8.65 -12.40 -9.78
C ASP A 105 -9.35 -11.72 -8.58
N ARG A 106 -9.33 -12.36 -7.41
CA ARG A 106 -9.91 -11.87 -6.15
C ARG A 106 -8.91 -11.25 -5.17
N GLN A 107 -7.65 -11.14 -5.59
CA GLN A 107 -6.58 -10.44 -4.89
C GLN A 107 -5.81 -9.61 -5.92
N PHE A 108 -5.17 -8.54 -5.47
CA PHE A 108 -4.38 -7.68 -6.35
C PHE A 108 -3.22 -7.04 -5.61
N LEU A 109 -2.24 -6.59 -6.38
CA LEU A 109 -1.13 -5.79 -5.89
C LEU A 109 -1.37 -4.30 -6.18
N ILE A 110 -0.92 -3.45 -5.26
CA ILE A 110 -0.72 -2.01 -5.52
C ILE A 110 0.78 -1.77 -5.67
N GLY A 111 1.16 -1.32 -6.85
CA GLY A 111 2.53 -1.41 -7.33
C GLY A 111 3.04 -2.84 -7.15
N ARG A 112 4.26 -2.96 -6.63
CA ARG A 112 4.92 -4.26 -6.37
C ARG A 112 4.96 -4.62 -4.89
N ALA A 113 4.49 -3.72 -4.03
CA ALA A 113 4.83 -3.70 -2.60
C ALA A 113 3.66 -4.07 -1.67
N ILE A 114 2.41 -3.88 -2.09
CA ILE A 114 1.23 -4.10 -1.24
C ILE A 114 0.33 -5.15 -1.86
N LEU A 115 0.06 -6.24 -1.16
CA LEU A 115 -0.92 -7.26 -1.50
C LEU A 115 -2.21 -7.02 -0.73
N VAL A 116 -3.32 -6.88 -1.45
CA VAL A 116 -4.67 -6.69 -0.89
C VAL A 116 -5.47 -7.98 -1.10
N SER A 117 -5.98 -8.53 0.00
CA SER A 117 -6.80 -9.75 0.03
C SER A 117 -8.17 -9.45 0.66
N PRO A 118 -9.10 -8.86 -0.11
CA PRO A 118 -10.38 -8.39 0.40
C PRO A 118 -11.35 -9.55 0.68
N ASN A 119 -12.22 -9.38 1.67
CA ASN A 119 -13.41 -10.22 1.79
C ASN A 119 -14.47 -9.74 0.79
N LEU A 120 -14.75 -10.55 -0.22
CA LEU A 120 -15.73 -10.27 -1.28
C LEU A 120 -17.09 -10.94 -1.06
N VAL A 121 -17.28 -11.58 0.10
CA VAL A 121 -18.51 -12.28 0.47
C VAL A 121 -19.15 -11.58 1.66
N SER A 122 -20.24 -10.85 1.40
CA SER A 122 -21.04 -10.16 2.42
C SER A 122 -22.29 -10.95 2.83
N ILE A 123 -22.21 -12.28 2.80
CA ILE A 123 -23.29 -13.18 3.20
C ILE A 123 -22.79 -13.99 4.40
N ASN A 124 -23.67 -14.20 5.38
CA ASN A 124 -23.44 -15.01 6.58
C ASN A 124 -22.31 -14.53 7.51
N ASN A 125 -22.01 -13.23 7.58
CA ASN A 125 -20.94 -12.69 8.44
C ASN A 125 -19.61 -13.44 8.26
N THR A 126 -19.19 -13.65 7.01
CA THR A 126 -17.98 -14.42 6.73
C THR A 126 -16.77 -13.75 7.41
N THR A 127 -16.06 -14.51 8.25
CA THR A 127 -14.90 -14.03 9.01
C THR A 127 -13.57 -14.58 8.50
N MET A 128 -13.56 -15.31 7.38
CA MET A 128 -12.36 -15.89 6.77
C MET A 128 -12.28 -15.54 5.27
N VAL A 129 -11.09 -15.27 4.76
CA VAL A 129 -10.81 -15.21 3.33
C VAL A 129 -9.76 -16.25 2.95
N HIS A 130 -10.06 -17.04 1.93
CA HIS A 130 -9.11 -17.97 1.34
C HIS A 130 -8.26 -17.22 0.31
N ALA A 131 -6.98 -17.01 0.62
CA ALA A 131 -6.10 -16.10 -0.12
C ALA A 131 -4.75 -16.75 -0.42
N TYR A 132 -4.19 -16.49 -1.59
CA TYR A 132 -2.84 -16.91 -1.95
C TYR A 132 -1.81 -15.92 -1.44
N ILE A 133 -0.75 -16.41 -0.79
CA ILE A 133 0.42 -15.62 -0.43
C ILE A 133 1.59 -16.09 -1.31
N PRO A 134 2.06 -15.30 -2.29
CA PRO A 134 3.17 -15.69 -3.16
C PRO A 134 4.47 -15.99 -2.39
N GLU A 135 5.35 -16.79 -2.99
CA GLU A 135 6.65 -17.15 -2.40
C GLU A 135 7.60 -15.94 -2.37
N ASP A 136 7.52 -15.17 -1.29
CA ASP A 136 8.41 -14.05 -0.96
C ASP A 136 8.31 -13.75 0.55
N VAL A 137 9.07 -12.77 1.03
CA VAL A 137 8.85 -12.20 2.37
C VAL A 137 7.63 -11.30 2.34
N TRP A 138 6.68 -11.55 3.26
CA TRP A 138 5.50 -10.72 3.45
C TRP A 138 5.34 -10.38 4.92
N TYR A 139 4.87 -9.16 5.20
CA TYR A 139 4.54 -8.69 6.54
C TYR A 139 3.07 -8.33 6.58
N GLU A 140 2.33 -8.83 7.56
CA GLU A 140 0.97 -8.39 7.81
C GLU A 140 0.99 -6.91 8.23
N PHE A 141 0.14 -6.08 7.63
CA PHE A 141 -0.02 -4.68 7.99
C PHE A 141 -1.35 -4.49 8.74
N PRO A 142 -1.39 -3.74 9.87
CA PRO A 142 -0.32 -2.90 10.42
C PRO A 142 0.57 -3.60 11.47
N SER A 143 0.36 -4.87 11.78
CA SER A 143 1.06 -5.56 12.88
C SER A 143 2.57 -5.66 12.69
N GLY A 144 3.05 -5.64 11.44
CA GLY A 144 4.46 -5.85 11.08
C GLY A 144 4.91 -7.29 11.26
N VAL A 145 3.99 -8.22 11.55
CA VAL A 145 4.32 -9.63 11.77
C VAL A 145 4.67 -10.28 10.43
N LYS A 146 5.84 -10.91 10.36
CA LYS A 146 6.26 -11.67 9.18
C LYS A 146 5.35 -12.88 8.97
N VAL A 147 4.82 -13.03 7.76
CA VAL A 147 4.01 -14.18 7.35
C VAL A 147 4.90 -15.42 7.29
N LYS A 148 4.47 -16.51 7.95
CA LYS A 148 5.25 -17.74 8.07
C LYS A 148 5.05 -18.72 6.93
N VAL A 149 3.87 -18.71 6.32
CA VAL A 149 3.43 -19.67 5.30
C VAL A 149 3.22 -18.91 3.99
N VAL A 150 4.01 -19.26 2.98
CA VAL A 150 4.06 -18.58 1.66
C VAL A 150 4.13 -19.62 0.53
N GLY A 151 3.87 -19.20 -0.71
CA GLY A 151 3.77 -20.08 -1.89
C GLY A 151 2.52 -20.97 -1.92
N VAL A 152 1.52 -20.66 -1.08
CA VAL A 152 0.30 -21.48 -0.90
C VAL A 152 -0.91 -20.60 -0.63
N PHE A 153 -2.10 -21.19 -0.78
CA PHE A 153 -3.33 -20.61 -0.27
C PHE A 153 -3.43 -20.83 1.24
N VAL A 154 -3.90 -19.80 1.95
CA VAL A 154 -4.10 -19.79 3.40
C VAL A 154 -5.46 -19.19 3.72
N ASP A 155 -6.06 -19.63 4.81
CA ASP A 155 -7.25 -19.01 5.37
C ASP A 155 -6.83 -17.89 6.32
N LEU A 156 -7.24 -16.66 6.01
CA LEU A 156 -6.92 -15.47 6.79
C LEU A 156 -8.15 -14.97 7.54
N ASP A 157 -8.00 -14.68 8.83
CA ASP A 157 -9.02 -13.99 9.61
C ASP A 157 -9.35 -12.63 8.97
N THR A 158 -10.63 -12.36 8.77
CA THR A 158 -11.17 -11.11 8.21
C THR A 158 -12.50 -10.76 8.90
N PRO A 159 -12.50 -10.47 10.22
CA PRO A 159 -13.68 -9.88 10.86
C PRO A 159 -14.09 -8.57 10.16
N LEU A 160 -15.28 -8.03 10.46
CA LEU A 160 -15.87 -6.92 9.69
C LEU A 160 -14.93 -5.70 9.60
N GLU A 161 -14.20 -5.41 10.68
CA GLU A 161 -13.25 -4.33 10.82
C GLU A 161 -11.92 -4.53 10.07
N LYS A 162 -11.63 -5.74 9.59
CA LYS A 162 -10.35 -6.11 9.00
C LYS A 162 -10.46 -6.42 7.51
N ILE A 163 -9.62 -5.75 6.73
CA ILE A 163 -9.20 -6.16 5.38
C ILE A 163 -7.75 -6.64 5.44
N ASN A 164 -7.43 -7.76 4.79
CA ASN A 164 -6.10 -8.32 4.83
C ASN A 164 -5.16 -7.58 3.85
N ILE A 165 -4.12 -6.97 4.41
CA ILE A 165 -3.08 -6.24 3.68
C ILE A 165 -1.73 -6.80 4.09
N HIS A 166 -0.90 -7.12 3.11
CA HIS A 166 0.46 -7.56 3.33
C HIS A 166 1.44 -6.68 2.56
N VAL A 167 2.55 -6.35 3.21
CA VAL A 167 3.64 -5.58 2.61
C VAL A 167 4.76 -6.53 2.24
N ARG A 168 5.18 -6.49 0.98
CA ARG A 168 6.27 -7.31 0.45
C ARG A 168 7.60 -6.82 1.01
N GLY A 169 8.43 -7.74 1.46
CA GLY A 169 9.81 -7.46 1.86
C GLY A 169 10.63 -6.96 0.68
N GLY A 170 11.60 -6.08 0.97
CA GLY A 170 12.42 -5.42 -0.05
C GLY A 170 11.89 -4.04 -0.46
N PHE A 171 10.79 -3.57 0.11
CA PHE A 171 10.17 -2.29 -0.27
C PHE A 171 10.12 -1.28 0.88
N ILE A 172 10.33 -0.01 0.53
CA ILE A 172 10.11 1.16 1.38
C ILE A 172 8.94 1.94 0.79
N ILE A 173 7.86 2.07 1.56
CA ILE A 173 6.64 2.76 1.14
C ILE A 173 6.58 4.14 1.81
N PRO A 174 6.64 5.24 1.05
CA PRO A 174 6.42 6.57 1.61
C PRO A 174 4.94 6.77 1.94
N MET A 175 4.69 7.18 3.17
CA MET A 175 3.38 7.48 3.72
C MET A 175 3.38 8.89 4.29
N GLN A 176 2.20 9.42 4.57
CA GLN A 176 2.03 10.71 5.25
C GLN A 176 1.00 10.58 6.38
N ILE A 177 1.14 11.40 7.42
CA ILE A 177 0.06 11.52 8.41
C ILE A 177 -1.16 12.11 7.69
N PRO A 178 -2.32 11.42 7.67
CA PRO A 178 -3.43 11.81 6.83
C PRO A 178 -4.16 13.05 7.38
N GLY A 179 -4.58 13.94 6.50
CA GLY A 179 -5.51 15.03 6.79
C GLY A 179 -6.94 14.68 6.36
N THR A 180 -7.91 15.55 6.67
CA THR A 180 -9.30 15.40 6.19
C THR A 180 -9.43 15.60 4.67
N ASN A 181 -8.43 16.25 4.05
CA ASN A 181 -8.26 16.37 2.62
C ASN A 181 -6.75 16.42 2.30
N LEU A 182 -6.38 16.35 1.01
CA LEU A 182 -4.97 16.36 0.59
C LEU A 182 -4.29 17.71 0.83
N MET A 183 -5.02 18.84 0.79
CA MET A 183 -4.43 20.15 1.07
C MET A 183 -3.88 20.23 2.50
N ILE A 184 -4.63 19.70 3.47
CA ILE A 184 -4.17 19.59 4.86
C ILE A 184 -3.11 18.49 4.98
N GLY A 185 -3.38 17.30 4.40
CA GLY A 185 -2.51 16.14 4.50
C GLY A 185 -1.09 16.40 3.99
N ARG A 186 -0.95 17.14 2.88
CA ARG A 186 0.34 17.48 2.26
C ARG A 186 1.26 18.29 3.17
N GLY A 187 0.71 19.04 4.13
CA GLY A 187 1.46 19.80 5.13
C GLY A 187 1.94 18.95 6.32
N ASN A 188 1.51 17.70 6.43
CA ASN A 188 1.84 16.84 7.56
C ASN A 188 3.17 16.09 7.36
N PRO A 189 3.80 15.59 8.44
CA PRO A 189 5.00 14.77 8.35
C PRO A 189 4.84 13.50 7.51
N PHE A 190 5.92 13.16 6.79
CA PHE A 190 6.05 11.85 6.12
C PHE A 190 6.41 10.75 7.13
N THR A 191 6.09 9.52 6.77
CA THR A 191 6.52 8.30 7.45
C THR A 191 7.02 7.31 6.40
N LEU A 192 8.06 6.54 6.70
CA LEU A 192 8.53 5.48 5.82
C LEU A 192 8.17 4.13 6.44
N LEU A 193 7.38 3.33 5.72
CA LEU A 193 7.15 1.93 6.06
C LEU A 193 8.21 1.08 5.38
N VAL A 194 9.16 0.57 6.16
CA VAL A 194 10.32 -0.17 5.68
C VAL A 194 10.12 -1.68 5.92
N ALA A 195 9.85 -2.42 4.86
CA ALA A 195 9.71 -3.88 4.90
C ALA A 195 10.99 -4.54 4.39
N GLN A 196 11.74 -5.19 5.27
CA GLN A 196 13.02 -5.82 4.92
C GLN A 196 12.82 -7.06 4.05
N SER A 197 13.67 -7.24 3.04
CA SER A 197 13.77 -8.49 2.30
C SER A 197 14.38 -9.60 3.17
N ALA A 198 14.45 -10.83 2.64
CA ALA A 198 15.16 -11.92 3.30
C ALA A 198 16.64 -11.60 3.59
N LEU A 199 17.25 -10.71 2.80
CA LEU A 199 18.64 -10.26 2.97
C LEU A 199 18.78 -9.02 3.87
N GLY A 200 17.68 -8.48 4.41
CA GLY A 200 17.69 -7.27 5.24
C GLY A 200 17.66 -5.96 4.45
N ASN A 201 17.68 -6.01 3.11
CA ASN A 201 17.66 -4.82 2.26
C ASN A 201 16.23 -4.38 1.94
N ALA A 202 16.05 -3.09 1.61
CA ALA A 202 14.79 -2.57 1.05
C ALA A 202 15.03 -1.32 0.20
N THR A 203 14.21 -1.09 -0.82
CA THR A 203 14.27 0.11 -1.67
C THR A 203 12.89 0.75 -1.86
N GLY A 204 12.88 2.06 -2.10
CA GLY A 204 11.65 2.80 -2.38
C GLY A 204 11.93 4.09 -3.13
N ASN A 205 10.87 4.74 -3.58
CA ASN A 205 10.96 6.05 -4.20
C ASN A 205 9.76 6.91 -3.81
N LEU A 206 9.95 8.22 -3.88
CA LEU A 206 8.93 9.24 -3.69
C LEU A 206 9.06 10.29 -4.79
N PHE A 207 8.00 10.47 -5.56
CA PHE A 207 7.82 11.62 -6.44
C PHE A 207 6.97 12.69 -5.73
N TRP A 208 7.41 13.94 -5.76
CA TRP A 208 6.74 15.04 -5.09
C TRP A 208 6.88 16.38 -5.84
N ASP A 209 5.78 16.92 -6.34
CA ASP A 209 5.68 18.25 -6.94
C ASP A 209 4.61 19.10 -6.21
N ASP A 210 4.12 20.16 -6.82
CA ASP A 210 3.07 21.00 -6.23
C ASP A 210 1.67 20.35 -6.25
N GLY A 211 1.48 19.29 -7.04
CA GLY A 211 0.27 18.47 -7.13
C GLY A 211 -0.79 18.94 -8.13
N ASP A 212 -0.56 20.04 -8.87
CA ASP A 212 -1.59 20.63 -9.76
C ASP A 212 -1.02 21.30 -11.02
N SER A 213 0.24 21.77 -11.01
CA SER A 213 0.81 22.43 -12.20
C SER A 213 0.90 21.47 -13.40
N ILE A 214 0.58 22.02 -14.56
CA ILE A 214 0.75 21.33 -15.84
C ILE A 214 2.24 21.19 -16.15
N ASP A 215 2.62 20.08 -16.78
CA ASP A 215 3.97 19.80 -17.27
C ASP A 215 5.08 19.82 -16.19
N SER A 216 4.76 19.41 -14.95
CA SER A 216 5.73 19.39 -13.84
C SER A 216 6.95 18.51 -14.16
N ILE A 217 6.76 17.42 -14.91
CA ILE A 217 7.82 16.48 -15.31
C ILE A 217 8.73 17.11 -16.38
N GLU A 218 8.15 17.69 -17.42
CA GLU A 218 8.83 18.31 -18.56
C GLU A 218 9.63 19.54 -18.12
N THR A 219 9.03 20.36 -17.24
CA THR A 219 9.67 21.55 -16.66
C THR A 219 10.63 21.23 -15.51
N LYS A 220 10.68 19.96 -15.07
CA LYS A 220 11.47 19.50 -13.92
C LYS A 220 11.13 20.23 -12.62
N SER A 221 9.87 20.64 -12.45
CA SER A 221 9.35 21.28 -11.25
C SER A 221 8.86 20.24 -10.24
N TYR A 222 9.75 19.32 -9.84
CA TYR A 222 9.46 18.25 -8.88
C TYR A 222 10.70 17.85 -8.08
N ASN A 223 10.48 17.12 -6.99
CA ASN A 223 11.50 16.40 -6.25
C ASN A 223 11.29 14.91 -6.43
N TYR A 224 12.38 14.16 -6.60
CA TYR A 224 12.36 12.72 -6.68
C TYR A 224 13.39 12.16 -5.71
N PHE A 225 12.94 11.33 -4.78
CA PHE A 225 13.75 10.73 -3.74
C PHE A 225 13.85 9.23 -3.94
N GLU A 226 15.03 8.68 -3.70
CA GLU A 226 15.25 7.24 -3.62
C GLU A 226 15.63 6.87 -2.20
N PHE A 227 14.99 5.82 -1.68
CA PHE A 227 15.27 5.29 -0.35
C PHE A 227 15.95 3.94 -0.50
N LEU A 228 17.00 3.73 0.30
CA LEU A 228 17.77 2.50 0.29
C LEU A 228 18.10 2.11 1.73
N LEU A 229 17.72 0.89 2.10
CA LEU A 229 18.22 0.18 3.25
C LEU A 229 19.16 -0.92 2.75
N ILE A 230 20.42 -0.86 3.19
CA ILE A 230 21.41 -1.91 2.93
C ILE A 230 21.77 -2.56 4.26
N SER A 231 21.48 -3.85 4.37
CA SER A 231 22.05 -4.72 5.38
C SER A 231 23.39 -5.22 4.87
N ILE A 232 24.48 -4.60 5.31
CA ILE A 232 25.83 -5.10 5.06
C ILE A 232 26.26 -5.89 6.29
N LEU A 233 26.33 -7.22 6.18
CA LEU A 233 27.15 -8.01 7.11
C LEU A 233 28.60 -7.92 6.62
N VAL A 234 29.36 -6.92 7.08
CA VAL A 234 30.82 -6.94 6.95
C VAL A 234 31.35 -7.83 8.07
N VAL A 235 31.65 -9.09 7.77
CA VAL A 235 32.51 -9.89 8.65
C VAL A 235 33.93 -9.37 8.43
N TYR A 236 34.40 -8.46 9.29
CA TYR A 236 35.83 -8.18 9.39
C TYR A 236 36.52 -9.43 9.93
N GLY A 237 37.07 -10.25 9.05
CA GLY A 237 38.18 -11.14 9.36
C GLY A 237 39.46 -10.46 8.89
N LEU A 238 39.91 -9.39 9.55
CA LEU A 238 41.19 -8.77 9.25
C LEU A 238 41.93 -8.37 10.53
N ASP A 239 43.22 -8.71 10.48
CA ASP A 239 44.27 -8.50 11.45
C ASP A 239 44.29 -7.08 12.03
N MET A 240 44.64 -6.97 13.32
CA MET A 240 44.52 -5.75 14.13
C MET A 240 45.36 -4.57 13.60
N ASP A 241 46.28 -4.81 12.67
CA ASP A 241 47.19 -3.80 12.13
C ASP A 241 46.57 -2.90 11.04
N MET A 242 45.48 -3.31 10.38
CA MET A 242 44.83 -2.49 9.33
C MET A 242 43.94 -1.36 9.87
N LEU A 243 43.53 -1.41 11.14
CA LEU A 243 42.61 -0.43 11.74
C LEU A 243 43.26 0.90 12.12
N ALA A 244 44.60 0.97 12.18
CA ALA A 244 45.32 2.18 12.56
C ALA A 244 45.35 3.27 11.46
N GLN A 245 44.95 2.96 10.22
CA GLN A 245 45.02 3.89 9.09
C GLN A 245 43.70 4.57 8.70
N LEU A 246 42.56 4.18 9.28
CA LEU A 246 41.24 4.68 8.86
C LEU A 246 40.52 5.58 9.88
N SER A 247 41.15 5.92 11.02
CA SER A 247 40.54 6.84 11.98
C SER A 247 40.79 8.31 11.63
N GLN A 248 40.16 8.82 10.57
CA GLN A 248 39.86 10.26 10.49
C GLN A 248 38.43 10.49 9.98
N THR A 249 37.70 11.23 10.81
CA THR A 249 36.41 11.90 10.57
C THR A 249 35.14 11.03 10.62
N ILE A 250 34.39 11.15 11.71
CA ILE A 250 33.08 11.84 11.78
C ILE A 250 32.73 11.96 13.28
N GLU A 251 32.65 13.19 13.78
CA GLU A 251 32.08 13.52 15.09
C GLU A 251 30.55 13.49 15.00
N TRP A 252 29.90 12.82 15.96
CA TRP A 252 28.48 13.01 16.25
C TRP A 252 28.37 13.72 17.60
N THR A 253 27.88 14.96 17.59
CA THR A 253 27.40 15.65 18.80
C THR A 253 25.96 15.22 19.07
N THR A 254 25.77 14.46 20.15
CA THR A 254 24.46 14.24 20.77
C THR A 254 24.31 15.19 21.96
N THR A 255 23.41 16.15 21.88
CA THR A 255 22.86 16.85 23.05
C THR A 255 21.35 16.71 23.02
N ILE A 256 20.82 16.00 24.01
CA ILE A 256 19.42 16.02 24.44
C ILE A 256 19.48 16.55 25.87
N ASP A 257 18.81 17.68 26.11
CA ASP A 257 18.23 18.03 27.41
C ASP A 257 16.74 17.66 27.37
#